data_AF-A0A0P9FKQ2-F1
#
_entry.id   AF-A0A0P9FKQ2-F1
#
_cell.length_a   1.000
_cell.length_b   1.000
_cell.length_c   1.000
_cell.angle_alpha   90.00
_cell.angle_beta   90.00
_cell.angle_gamma   90.00
#
_symmetry.space_group_name_H-M   'P 1'
#
loop_
_entity.id
_entity.type
_entity.pdbx_description
1 polymer ?
#
loop_
_entity_poly.entity_id
_entity_poly.type
_entity_poly.pdbx_seq_one_letter_code
_entity_poly.pdbx_strand_id
1 'polypeptide(L)'
;MDIYEWYLNFFEMGSDQNITEYIMLIIVSLMLLASAFSIAMWFLGKTNISTMLTTIIVTASYFSTDSILAILFDYYEIESFSGIATLYLIFTTFDAATVLAILLITPWFRKEGEKAIKTMTSLIAVLLLINATNNFVMSLHIALNDEPNMIVYMMYSSIICLVDSSIVLVMFFPKKSESIVNWLLRRDSKQEITLVSG
;
A
#
# COMPACT_ATOMS: atom_id res chain seq x y z
N MET A 1 -23.16 8.59 22.29
CA MET A 1 -22.33 7.52 21.73
C MET A 1 -20.91 8.00 21.88
N ASP A 2 -20.14 7.35 22.73
CA ASP A 2 -18.76 7.75 23.01
C ASP A 2 -17.88 7.55 21.77
N ILE A 3 -16.78 8.29 21.63
CA ILE A 3 -15.86 8.17 20.48
C ILE A 3 -15.28 6.75 20.40
N TYR A 4 -15.04 6.12 21.56
CA TYR A 4 -14.64 4.73 21.67
C TYR A 4 -15.73 3.78 21.18
N GLU A 5 -16.98 3.97 21.61
CA GLU A 5 -18.13 3.25 21.06
C GLU A 5 -18.29 3.50 19.57
N TRP A 6 -17.94 4.68 19.03
CA TRP A 6 -17.99 5.00 17.60
C TRP A 6 -16.85 4.39 16.80
N TYR A 7 -15.63 4.30 17.35
CA TYR A 7 -14.50 3.62 16.72
C TYR A 7 -14.73 2.10 16.70
N LEU A 8 -15.16 1.54 17.83
CA LEU A 8 -15.65 0.17 17.91
C LEU A 8 -16.85 -0.03 16.99
N ASN A 9 -17.79 0.92 16.90
CA ASN A 9 -18.87 0.91 15.92
C ASN A 9 -18.45 1.26 14.49
N PHE A 10 -17.23 1.70 14.20
CA PHE A 10 -16.79 1.89 12.81
C PHE A 10 -16.21 0.59 12.27
N PHE A 11 -15.54 -0.17 13.14
CA PHE A 11 -15.23 -1.58 12.94
C PHE A 11 -16.48 -2.47 13.02
N GLU A 12 -17.39 -2.19 13.96
CA GLU A 12 -18.64 -2.90 14.14
C GLU A 12 -19.66 -2.49 13.08
N MET A 13 -20.17 -1.24 12.93
CA MET A 13 -21.22 -0.78 11.94
C MET A 13 -20.94 -1.06 10.46
N GLY A 14 -19.82 -1.69 10.10
CA GLY A 14 -19.85 -2.74 9.08
C GLY A 14 -20.63 -4.00 9.53
N SER A 15 -21.66 -3.87 10.41
CA SER A 15 -22.09 -4.86 11.41
C SER A 15 -23.17 -5.80 10.87
N ASP A 16 -22.97 -6.25 9.66
CA ASP A 16 -22.85 -7.70 9.59
C ASP A 16 -21.39 -7.99 9.89
N GLN A 17 -21.10 -8.14 11.19
CA GLN A 17 -19.79 -8.44 11.78
C GLN A 17 -18.92 -9.18 10.75
N ASN A 18 -17.73 -8.66 10.45
CA ASN A 18 -16.60 -9.28 9.72
C ASN A 18 -16.16 -8.62 8.41
N ILE A 19 -16.89 -7.72 7.74
CA ILE A 19 -16.52 -7.44 6.33
C ILE A 19 -15.20 -6.65 6.20
N THR A 20 -15.00 -5.54 6.91
CA THR A 20 -13.82 -4.67 6.73
C THR A 20 -12.53 -5.29 7.26
N GLU A 21 -12.57 -5.91 8.44
CA GLU A 21 -11.44 -6.66 9.00
C GLU A 21 -11.03 -7.82 8.11
N TYR A 22 -12.02 -8.52 7.53
CA TYR A 22 -11.73 -9.62 6.62
C TYR A 22 -11.20 -9.08 5.30
N ILE A 23 -11.64 -7.91 4.82
CA ILE A 23 -11.05 -7.27 3.64
C ILE A 23 -9.57 -6.95 3.88
N MET A 24 -9.21 -6.32 5.00
CA MET A 24 -7.82 -6.00 5.34
C MET A 24 -6.98 -7.28 5.49
N LEU A 25 -7.49 -8.28 6.19
CA LEU A 25 -6.84 -9.58 6.33
C LEU A 25 -6.68 -10.29 4.98
N ILE A 26 -7.68 -10.22 4.12
CA ILE A 26 -7.65 -10.76 2.74
C ILE A 26 -6.56 -10.02 1.95
N ILE A 27 -6.48 -8.70 2.03
CA ILE A 27 -5.45 -7.90 1.33
C ILE A 27 -4.05 -8.35 1.77
N VAL A 28 -3.78 -8.42 3.08
CA VAL A 28 -2.46 -8.83 3.59
C VAL A 28 -2.17 -10.30 3.24
N SER A 29 -3.17 -11.17 3.30
CA SER A 29 -3.04 -12.56 2.85
C SER A 29 -2.71 -12.65 1.36
N LEU A 30 -3.34 -11.82 0.53
CA LEU A 30 -3.06 -11.75 -0.90
C LEU A 30 -1.66 -11.16 -1.18
N MET A 31 -1.19 -10.19 -0.39
CA MET A 31 0.20 -9.69 -0.49
C MET A 31 1.22 -10.78 -0.11
N LEU A 32 0.96 -11.55 0.94
CA LEU A 32 1.77 -12.71 1.32
C LEU A 32 1.81 -13.76 0.20
N LEU A 33 0.65 -14.09 -0.38
CA LEU A 33 0.56 -15.00 -1.53
C LEU A 33 1.32 -14.45 -2.74
N ALA A 34 1.21 -13.15 -3.03
CA ALA A 34 1.92 -12.50 -4.12
C ALA A 34 3.45 -12.56 -3.91
N SER A 35 3.93 -12.36 -2.68
CA SER A 35 5.34 -12.50 -2.32
C SER A 35 5.84 -13.94 -2.47
N ALA A 36 5.10 -14.92 -1.94
CA ALA A 36 5.43 -16.33 -2.10
C ALA A 36 5.47 -16.74 -3.58
N PHE A 37 4.50 -16.26 -4.37
CA PHE A 37 4.45 -16.47 -5.81
C PHE A 37 5.66 -15.84 -6.52
N SER A 38 6.02 -14.60 -6.16
CA SER A 38 7.18 -13.90 -6.71
C SER A 38 8.49 -14.64 -6.42
N ILE A 39 8.66 -15.15 -5.19
CA ILE A 39 9.82 -15.98 -4.80
C ILE A 39 9.87 -17.27 -5.64
N ALA A 40 8.75 -17.99 -5.75
CA ALA A 40 8.69 -19.22 -6.55
C ALA A 40 9.01 -18.96 -8.02
N MET A 41 8.47 -17.89 -8.60
CA MET A 41 8.74 -17.49 -9.98
C MET A 41 10.20 -17.08 -10.18
N TRP A 42 10.88 -16.59 -9.14
CA TRP A 42 12.29 -16.21 -9.22
C TRP A 42 13.17 -17.45 -9.27
N PHE A 43 12.90 -18.45 -8.42
CA PHE A 43 13.56 -19.76 -8.49
C PHE A 43 13.36 -20.47 -9.84
N LEU A 44 12.22 -20.24 -10.50
CA LEU A 44 11.93 -20.75 -11.84
C LEU A 44 12.53 -19.91 -12.99
N GLY A 45 13.25 -18.83 -12.68
CA GLY A 45 13.82 -17.91 -13.69
C GLY A 45 12.79 -17.13 -14.48
N LYS A 46 11.55 -17.01 -13.98
CA LYS A 46 10.42 -16.34 -14.64
C LYS A 46 10.14 -14.92 -14.14
N THR A 47 10.81 -14.51 -13.06
CA THR A 47 10.82 -13.12 -12.56
C THR A 47 12.23 -12.74 -12.12
N ASN A 48 12.49 -11.43 -11.99
CA ASN A 48 13.77 -10.89 -11.56
C ASN A 48 13.81 -10.65 -10.04
N ILE A 49 15.02 -10.46 -9.53
CA ILE A 49 15.26 -10.22 -8.10
C ILE A 49 14.61 -8.93 -7.61
N SER A 50 14.52 -7.89 -8.45
CA SER A 50 13.91 -6.60 -8.07
C SER A 50 12.42 -6.73 -7.79
N THR A 51 11.70 -7.47 -8.63
CA THR A 51 10.26 -7.73 -8.50
C THR A 51 10.01 -8.52 -7.23
N MET A 52 10.80 -9.57 -7.00
CA MET A 52 10.77 -10.35 -5.76
C MET A 52 11.01 -9.48 -4.52
N LEU A 53 12.10 -8.71 -4.49
CA LEU A 53 12.42 -7.84 -3.35
C LEU A 53 11.35 -6.76 -3.12
N THR A 54 10.80 -6.17 -4.18
CA THR A 54 9.74 -5.17 -4.06
C THR A 54 8.50 -5.78 -3.42
N THR A 55 8.05 -6.96 -3.88
CA THR A 55 6.90 -7.65 -3.28
C THR A 55 7.12 -7.98 -1.81
N ILE A 56 8.33 -8.46 -1.47
CA ILE A 56 8.70 -8.79 -0.08
C ILE A 56 8.70 -7.54 0.80
N ILE A 57 9.30 -6.44 0.35
CA ILE A 57 9.38 -5.19 1.11
C ILE A 57 7.98 -4.62 1.37
N VAL A 58 7.12 -4.58 0.35
CA VAL A 58 5.73 -4.12 0.50
C VAL A 58 5.00 -4.99 1.50
N THR A 59 5.08 -6.31 1.36
CA THR A 59 4.38 -7.25 2.25
C THR A 59 4.88 -7.13 3.68
N ALA A 60 6.19 -7.03 3.88
CA ALA A 60 6.79 -6.84 5.20
C ALA A 60 6.36 -5.52 5.83
N SER A 61 6.21 -4.45 5.04
CA SER A 61 5.68 -3.17 5.52
C SER A 61 4.25 -3.32 6.04
N TYR A 62 3.34 -3.86 5.23
CA TYR A 62 1.94 -4.02 5.64
C TYR A 62 1.81 -4.93 6.87
N PHE A 63 2.54 -6.05 6.89
CA PHE A 63 2.55 -6.95 8.04
C PHE A 63 3.11 -6.29 9.32
N SER A 64 4.15 -5.45 9.18
CA SER A 64 4.72 -4.73 10.33
C SER A 64 3.75 -3.68 10.85
N THR A 65 3.08 -2.95 9.97
CA THR A 65 2.05 -1.97 10.34
C THR A 65 0.92 -2.64 11.12
N ASP A 66 0.39 -3.76 10.62
CA ASP A 66 -0.68 -4.52 11.28
C ASP A 66 -0.24 -5.09 12.64
N SER A 67 0.99 -5.61 12.72
CA SER A 67 1.54 -6.13 13.98
C SER A 67 1.72 -5.02 15.02
N ILE A 68 2.19 -3.85 14.60
CA ILE A 68 2.36 -2.68 15.48
C ILE A 68 0.99 -2.16 15.93
N LEU A 69 -0.02 -2.14 15.05
CA LEU A 69 -1.38 -1.79 15.43
C LEU A 69 -1.93 -2.73 16.50
N ALA A 70 -1.82 -4.04 16.29
CA ALA A 70 -2.30 -5.02 17.26
C ALA A 70 -1.66 -4.79 18.64
N ILE A 71 -0.35 -4.55 18.68
CA ILE A 71 0.37 -4.23 19.92
C ILE A 71 -0.10 -2.89 20.51
N LEU A 72 -0.30 -1.86 19.69
CA LEU A 72 -0.72 -0.54 20.15
C LEU A 72 -2.15 -0.55 20.72
N PHE A 73 -3.06 -1.32 20.13
CA PHE A 73 -4.41 -1.52 20.68
C PHE A 73 -4.40 -2.35 21.97
N ASP A 74 -3.59 -3.40 22.04
CA ASP A 74 -3.52 -4.27 23.23
C ASP A 74 -2.85 -3.60 24.43
N TYR A 75 -1.85 -2.72 24.22
CA TYR A 75 -1.03 -2.17 25.31
C TYR A 75 -1.32 -0.72 25.69
N TYR A 76 -1.81 0.11 24.77
CA TYR A 76 -1.87 1.56 24.98
C TYR A 76 -3.29 2.14 25.11
N GLU A 77 -4.33 1.31 25.12
CA GLU A 77 -5.75 1.74 25.26
C GLU A 77 -5.98 3.04 24.45
N ILE A 78 -5.83 2.93 23.12
CA ILE A 78 -5.99 4.07 22.20
C ILE A 78 -7.48 4.41 22.10
N GLU A 79 -8.04 4.93 23.20
CA GLU A 79 -9.45 5.32 23.31
C GLU A 79 -9.64 6.82 23.04
N SER A 80 -8.54 7.60 22.98
CA SER A 80 -8.58 9.04 22.74
C SER A 80 -8.44 9.40 21.24
N PHE A 81 -9.14 10.46 20.83
CA PHE A 81 -9.10 10.99 19.46
C PHE A 81 -7.68 11.38 19.01
N SER A 82 -6.86 11.87 19.95
CA SER A 82 -5.42 12.15 19.72
C SER A 82 -4.61 10.88 19.45
N GLY A 83 -4.96 9.76 20.08
CA GLY A 83 -4.31 8.46 19.83
C GLY A 83 -4.63 7.94 18.43
N ILE A 84 -5.89 8.07 18.00
CA ILE A 84 -6.32 7.71 16.65
C ILE A 84 -5.59 8.57 15.59
N ALA A 85 -5.48 9.89 15.78
CA ALA A 85 -4.72 10.75 14.87
C ALA A 85 -3.24 10.31 14.75
N THR A 86 -2.65 9.86 15.86
CA THR A 86 -1.27 9.37 15.90
C THR A 86 -1.10 8.06 15.12
N LEU A 87 -2.08 7.15 15.17
CA LEU A 87 -2.08 5.92 14.37
C LEU A 87 -1.99 6.21 12.87
N TYR A 88 -2.78 7.17 12.37
CA TYR A 88 -2.71 7.56 10.96
C TYR A 88 -1.36 8.19 10.58
N LEU A 89 -0.70 8.93 11.48
CA LEU A 89 0.68 9.42 11.23
C LEU A 89 1.70 8.29 11.16
N ILE A 90 1.52 7.26 11.99
CA ILE A 90 2.36 6.05 11.92
C ILE A 90 2.20 5.40 10.55
N PHE A 91 0.97 5.25 10.03
CA PHE A 91 0.73 4.73 8.68
C PHE A 91 1.39 5.56 7.59
N THR A 92 1.24 6.89 7.62
CA THR A 92 1.95 7.79 6.69
C THR A 92 3.46 7.55 6.71
N THR A 93 4.03 7.36 7.90
CA THR A 93 5.47 7.17 8.07
C THR A 93 5.91 5.82 7.50
N PHE A 94 5.15 4.75 7.74
CA PHE A 94 5.43 3.43 7.16
C PHE A 94 5.32 3.43 5.64
N ASP A 95 4.26 4.00 5.07
CA ASP A 95 4.10 4.11 3.62
C ASP A 95 5.28 4.88 3.00
N ALA A 96 5.66 6.01 3.59
CA ALA A 96 6.79 6.81 3.13
C ALA A 96 8.14 6.06 3.25
N ALA A 97 8.36 5.35 4.36
CA ALA A 97 9.55 4.53 4.56
C ALA A 97 9.64 3.40 3.53
N THR A 98 8.51 2.78 3.20
CA THR A 98 8.41 1.71 2.20
C THR A 98 8.66 2.24 0.79
N VAL A 99 8.12 3.42 0.45
CA VAL A 99 8.46 4.12 -0.79
C VAL A 99 9.96 4.37 -0.89
N LEU A 100 10.58 4.88 0.18
CA LEU A 100 12.03 5.11 0.21
C LEU A 100 12.82 3.81 0.03
N ALA A 101 12.44 2.73 0.72
CA ALA A 101 13.08 1.43 0.57
C ALA A 101 13.02 0.93 -0.89
N ILE A 102 11.85 0.99 -1.53
CA ILE A 102 11.65 0.61 -2.94
C ILE A 102 12.49 1.49 -3.86
N LEU A 103 12.49 2.80 -3.65
CA LEU A 103 13.26 3.74 -4.47
C LEU A 103 14.77 3.60 -4.29
N LEU A 104 15.25 3.17 -3.11
CA LEU A 104 16.68 2.94 -2.86
C LEU A 104 17.17 1.65 -3.54
N ILE A 105 16.34 0.62 -3.63
CA ILE A 105 16.72 -0.62 -4.33
C ILE A 105 16.58 -0.48 -5.86
N THR A 106 15.68 0.38 -6.35
CA THR A 106 15.40 0.55 -7.79
C THR A 106 16.64 0.92 -8.64
N PRO A 107 17.56 1.82 -8.22
CA PRO A 107 18.80 2.13 -8.94
C PRO A 107 19.74 0.94 -9.15
N TRP A 108 19.77 0.00 -8.20
CA TRP A 108 20.68 -1.15 -8.23
C TRP A 108 20.31 -2.12 -9.36
N PHE A 109 19.05 -2.08 -9.79
CA PHE A 109 18.50 -2.92 -10.87
C PHE A 109 18.35 -2.17 -12.20
N ARG A 110 18.77 -0.89 -12.29
CA ARG A 110 18.75 -0.12 -13.54
C ARG A 110 19.63 -0.71 -14.65
N LYS A 111 20.60 -1.56 -14.29
CA LYS A 111 21.49 -2.25 -15.24
C LYS A 111 20.80 -3.36 -16.03
N GLU A 112 19.63 -3.85 -15.58
CA GLU A 112 18.94 -4.99 -16.22
C GLU A 112 18.00 -4.60 -17.38
N GLY A 113 17.91 -3.32 -17.75
CA GLY A 113 17.21 -2.89 -18.97
C GLY A 113 15.68 -3.06 -18.99
N GLU A 114 15.06 -3.64 -17.96
CA GLU A 114 13.63 -3.95 -17.97
C GLU A 114 12.76 -2.71 -17.62
N LYS A 115 12.13 -2.13 -18.64
CA LYS A 115 11.08 -1.10 -18.48
C LYS A 115 9.94 -1.56 -17.56
N ALA A 116 9.64 -2.86 -17.54
CA ALA A 116 8.66 -3.51 -16.67
C ALA A 116 8.93 -3.27 -15.19
N ILE A 117 10.18 -3.46 -14.74
CA ILE A 117 10.60 -3.29 -13.34
C ILE A 117 10.38 -1.86 -12.90
N LYS A 118 10.86 -0.91 -13.71
CA LYS A 118 10.72 0.53 -13.42
C LYS A 118 9.25 0.93 -13.32
N THR A 119 8.39 0.34 -14.15
CA THR A 119 6.97 0.67 -14.17
C THR A 119 6.26 0.09 -12.95
N MET A 120 6.53 -1.17 -12.60
CA MET A 120 5.97 -1.79 -11.38
C MET A 120 6.41 -1.06 -10.11
N THR A 121 7.73 -0.84 -9.92
CA THR A 121 8.22 -0.19 -8.70
C THR A 121 7.74 1.25 -8.58
N SER A 122 7.66 1.98 -9.70
CA SER A 122 7.10 3.34 -9.71
C SER A 122 5.61 3.34 -9.43
N LEU A 123 4.84 2.38 -9.95
CA LEU A 123 3.41 2.27 -9.66
C LEU A 123 3.15 2.00 -8.18
N ILE A 124 3.84 1.02 -7.61
CA ILE A 124 3.72 0.72 -6.18
C ILE A 124 4.13 1.93 -5.35
N ALA A 125 5.23 2.61 -5.70
CA ALA A 125 5.66 3.82 -5.01
C ALA A 125 4.60 4.94 -5.08
N VAL A 126 3.97 5.15 -6.24
CA VAL A 126 2.88 6.13 -6.41
C VAL A 126 1.66 5.75 -5.59
N LEU A 127 1.25 4.48 -5.60
CA LEU A 127 0.11 3.99 -4.82
C LEU A 127 0.35 4.16 -3.32
N LEU A 128 1.54 3.82 -2.83
CA LEU A 128 1.91 4.05 -1.43
C LEU A 128 1.95 5.55 -1.07
N LEU A 129 2.38 6.43 -1.98
CA LEU A 129 2.31 7.88 -1.75
C LEU A 129 0.86 8.39 -1.65
N ILE A 130 -0.06 7.81 -2.43
CA ILE A 130 -1.49 8.10 -2.32
C ILE A 130 -1.99 7.69 -0.93
N ASN A 131 -1.67 6.48 -0.46
CA ASN A 131 -2.00 6.04 0.90
C ASN A 131 -1.39 6.95 1.96
N ALA A 132 -0.09 7.26 1.89
CA ALA A 132 0.59 8.13 2.83
C ALA A 132 -0.11 9.51 2.94
N THR A 133 -0.53 10.06 1.80
CA THR A 133 -1.25 11.33 1.73
C THR A 133 -2.63 11.22 2.36
N ASN A 134 -3.39 10.17 2.06
CA ASN A 134 -4.71 9.95 2.66
C ASN A 134 -4.61 9.76 4.18
N ASN A 135 -3.66 8.94 4.64
CA ASN A 135 -3.33 8.76 6.05
C ASN A 135 -3.02 10.10 6.74
N PHE A 136 -2.20 10.93 6.10
CA PHE A 136 -1.83 12.24 6.65
C PHE A 136 -3.01 13.21 6.72
N VAL A 137 -3.83 13.26 5.66
CA VAL A 137 -5.04 14.08 5.62
C VAL A 137 -6.06 13.61 6.65
N MET A 138 -6.20 12.31 6.84
CA MET A 138 -7.08 11.73 7.86
C MET A 138 -6.61 12.08 9.27
N SER A 139 -5.30 11.98 9.54
CA SER A 139 -4.71 12.43 10.81
C SER A 139 -4.97 13.91 11.07
N LEU A 140 -4.74 14.77 10.08
CA LEU A 140 -5.04 16.21 10.18
C LEU A 140 -6.51 16.48 10.43
N HIS A 141 -7.40 15.75 9.74
CA HIS A 141 -8.84 15.89 9.94
C HIS A 141 -9.23 15.57 11.39
N ILE A 142 -8.70 14.47 11.94
CA ILE A 142 -8.94 14.08 13.34
C ILE A 142 -8.30 15.08 14.31
N ALA A 143 -7.09 15.57 14.03
CA ALA A 143 -6.42 16.51 14.93
C ALA A 143 -7.09 17.90 14.97
N LEU A 144 -7.84 18.28 13.93
CA LEU A 144 -8.40 19.63 13.76
C LEU A 144 -9.93 19.70 13.88
N ASN A 145 -10.63 18.58 14.01
CA ASN A 145 -12.09 18.55 14.15
C ASN A 145 -12.47 17.83 15.44
N ASP A 146 -13.41 18.39 16.20
CA ASP A 146 -13.85 17.81 17.47
C ASP A 146 -14.96 16.76 17.31
N GLU A 147 -15.46 16.57 16.09
CA GLU A 147 -16.57 15.65 15.79
C GLU A 147 -16.26 14.72 14.59
N PRO A 148 -16.69 13.45 14.65
CA PRO A 148 -16.48 12.50 13.56
C PRO A 148 -17.40 12.77 12.35
N ASN A 149 -16.82 12.93 11.16
CA ASN A 149 -17.56 13.05 9.89
C ASN A 149 -17.62 11.73 9.11
N MET A 150 -18.76 11.02 9.21
CA MET A 150 -18.96 9.70 8.60
C MET A 150 -18.64 9.64 7.10
N ILE A 151 -19.00 10.67 6.32
CA ILE A 151 -18.76 10.69 4.87
C ILE A 151 -17.26 10.69 4.58
N VAL A 152 -16.49 11.48 5.33
CA VAL A 152 -15.03 11.57 5.18
C VAL A 152 -14.37 10.22 5.48
N TYR A 153 -14.77 9.55 6.57
CA TYR A 153 -14.22 8.24 6.94
C TYR A 153 -14.58 7.14 5.94
N MET A 154 -15.80 7.13 5.40
CA MET A 154 -16.22 6.18 4.35
C MET A 154 -15.44 6.40 3.05
N MET A 155 -15.26 7.66 2.64
CA MET A 155 -14.44 8.00 1.48
C MET A 155 -12.98 7.56 1.68
N TYR A 156 -12.40 7.89 2.83
CA TYR A 156 -11.04 7.48 3.20
C TYR A 156 -10.87 5.96 3.08
N SER A 157 -11.74 5.18 3.73
CA SER A 157 -11.66 3.72 3.76
C SER A 157 -11.81 3.11 2.37
N SER A 158 -12.73 3.64 1.56
CA SER A 158 -12.91 3.20 0.18
C SER A 158 -11.67 3.45 -0.68
N ILE A 159 -10.99 4.59 -0.47
CA ILE A 159 -9.76 4.93 -1.18
C ILE A 159 -8.63 3.97 -0.78
N ILE A 160 -8.41 3.76 0.53
CA ILE A 160 -7.38 2.82 1.02
C ILE A 160 -7.60 1.43 0.46
N CYS A 161 -8.82 0.89 0.56
CA CYS A 161 -9.16 -0.43 0.01
C CYS A 161 -8.88 -0.53 -1.51
N LEU A 162 -9.21 0.51 -2.28
CA LEU A 162 -8.93 0.54 -3.72
C LEU A 162 -7.43 0.57 -4.02
N VAL A 163 -6.67 1.38 -3.28
CA VAL A 163 -5.22 1.50 -3.46
C VAL A 163 -4.51 0.21 -3.09
N ASP A 164 -4.85 -0.37 -1.95
CA ASP A 164 -4.26 -1.62 -1.46
C ASP A 164 -4.57 -2.80 -2.39
N SER A 165 -5.82 -2.90 -2.86
CA SER A 165 -6.21 -3.88 -3.88
C SER A 165 -5.43 -3.68 -5.19
N SER A 166 -5.17 -2.43 -5.57
CA SER A 166 -4.36 -2.11 -6.75
C SER A 166 -2.90 -2.52 -6.56
N ILE A 167 -2.34 -2.34 -5.36
CA ILE A 167 -0.99 -2.81 -5.03
C ILE A 167 -0.91 -4.33 -5.19
N VAL A 168 -1.86 -5.08 -4.61
CA VAL A 168 -1.95 -6.54 -4.75
C VAL A 168 -1.98 -6.95 -6.23
N LEU A 169 -2.82 -6.29 -7.04
CA LEU A 169 -2.92 -6.57 -8.47
C LEU A 169 -1.59 -6.32 -9.22
N VAL A 170 -0.90 -5.23 -8.89
CA VAL A 170 0.42 -4.91 -9.46
C VAL A 170 1.46 -5.95 -9.06
N MET A 171 1.41 -6.46 -7.83
CA MET A 171 2.31 -7.52 -7.36
C MET A 171 2.09 -8.85 -8.09
N PHE A 172 0.85 -9.26 -8.32
CA PHE A 172 0.55 -10.50 -9.06
C PHE A 172 0.79 -10.39 -10.57
N PHE A 173 0.52 -9.22 -11.16
CA PHE A 173 0.51 -9.06 -12.62
C PHE A 173 1.37 -7.89 -13.12
N PRO A 174 2.67 -7.84 -12.78
CA PRO A 174 3.53 -6.69 -13.09
C PRO A 174 3.59 -6.34 -14.59
N LYS A 175 3.61 -7.36 -15.46
CA LYS A 175 3.59 -7.17 -16.93
C LYS A 175 2.29 -6.57 -17.46
N LYS A 176 1.14 -6.93 -16.86
CA LYS A 176 -0.16 -6.34 -17.25
C LYS A 176 -0.24 -4.88 -16.80
N SER A 177 0.27 -4.58 -15.61
CA SER A 177 0.33 -3.21 -15.08
C SER A 177 1.19 -2.30 -15.95
N GLU A 178 2.33 -2.81 -16.46
CA GLU A 178 3.13 -2.08 -17.46
C GLU A 178 2.33 -1.78 -18.73
N SER A 179 1.59 -2.76 -19.26
CA SER A 179 0.75 -2.57 -20.45
C SER A 179 -0.33 -1.51 -20.23
N ILE A 180 -0.96 -1.49 -19.05
CA ILE A 180 -2.00 -0.50 -18.71
C ILE A 180 -1.40 0.90 -18.64
N VAL A 181 -0.24 1.06 -18.00
CA VAL A 181 0.46 2.36 -17.93
C VAL A 181 0.89 2.84 -19.30
N ASN A 182 1.46 1.96 -20.12
CA ASN A 182 1.86 2.33 -21.48
C ASN A 182 0.66 2.75 -22.33
N TRP A 183 -0.48 2.07 -22.16
CA TRP A 183 -1.74 2.45 -22.81
C TRP A 183 -2.27 3.81 -22.32
N LEU A 184 -2.33 4.03 -21.00
CA LEU A 184 -2.80 5.29 -20.40
C LEU A 184 -1.93 6.49 -20.80
N LEU A 185 -0.61 6.30 -20.83
CA LEU A 185 0.35 7.32 -21.23
C LEU A 185 0.44 7.50 -22.76
N ARG A 186 -0.39 6.78 -23.54
CA ARG A 186 -0.33 6.74 -25.01
C ARG A 186 1.08 6.52 -25.55
N ARG A 187 1.89 5.73 -24.83
CA ARG A 187 3.18 5.26 -25.31
C ARG A 187 2.90 4.09 -26.25
N ASP A 188 2.53 4.41 -27.48
CA ASP A 188 2.61 3.46 -28.57
C ASP A 188 4.03 2.89 -28.62
N SER A 189 4.14 1.61 -28.96
CA SER A 189 5.33 0.75 -28.95
C SER A 189 6.50 1.20 -29.86
N LYS A 190 6.55 2.46 -30.28
CA LYS A 190 7.48 3.01 -31.28
C LYS A 190 8.47 4.05 -30.75
N GLN A 191 8.94 3.90 -29.51
CA GLN A 191 10.18 4.56 -29.09
C GLN A 191 11.11 3.57 -28.39
N GLU A 192 11.83 2.80 -29.21
CA GLU A 192 13.21 2.47 -28.90
C GLU A 192 13.98 3.79 -28.83
N ILE A 193 14.15 4.30 -27.61
CA ILE A 193 15.13 5.35 -27.36
C ILE A 193 16.48 4.64 -27.47
N THR A 194 17.10 4.73 -28.65
CA THR A 194 18.54 4.53 -28.80
C THR A 194 19.21 5.57 -27.90
N LEU A 195 19.61 5.14 -26.71
CA LEU A 195 20.49 5.94 -25.87
C LEU A 195 21.81 6.06 -26.65
N VAL A 196 22.10 7.29 -27.07
CA VAL A 196 23.38 7.69 -27.64
C VAL A 196 24.47 7.23 -26.68
N SER A 197 25.37 6.38 -27.17
CA SER A 197 26.61 6.01 -26.50
C SER A 197 27.45 7.27 -26.29
N GLY A 198 27.59 7.68 -25.04
CA GLY A 198 28.60 8.63 -24.57
C GLY A 198 29.55 7.93 -23.63
#